data_AF-A0A183GFE7-F1
#
_entry.id   AF-A0A183GFE7-F1
#
_cell.length_a   1.000
_cell.length_b   1.000
_cell.length_c   1.000
_cell.angle_alpha   90.00
_cell.angle_beta   90.00
_cell.angle_gamma   90.00
#
_symmetry.space_group_name_H-M   'P 1'
#
loop_
_entity.id
_entity.type
_entity.pdbx_description
1 polymer ?
#
loop_
_entity_poly.entity_id
_entity_poly.type
_entity_poly.pdbx_seq_one_letter_code
_entity_poly.pdbx_strand_id
1 'polypeptide(L)'
;MALDLKMAYIYTASHGHPYPPLYDCSNKTMEEWYATGSVEWPLGLYFLVTGILLEIFYCFCMVSMVKQELLKTSCYKIMFFLGFLDMCSLLVNSVMTGYFAIQGAVFCTNPVILLTLGAFGCGKCSLCILLKYTPSVQ
;
A
#
# COMPACT_ATOMS: atom_id res chain seq x y z
N MET A 1 -18.86 -1.08 -9.27
CA MET A 1 -17.63 -1.74 -8.79
C MET A 1 -16.66 -0.77 -8.12
N ALA A 2 -16.07 0.22 -8.81
CA ALA A 2 -15.18 1.19 -8.16
C ALA A 2 -15.90 2.07 -7.11
N LEU A 3 -17.19 2.36 -7.32
CA LEU A 3 -18.01 3.13 -6.38
C LEU A 3 -18.30 2.33 -5.10
N ASP A 4 -18.65 1.06 -5.22
CA ASP A 4 -18.96 0.16 -4.10
C ASP A 4 -17.75 -0.05 -3.18
N LEU A 5 -16.55 -0.21 -3.77
CA LEU A 5 -15.31 -0.35 -3.01
C LEU A 5 -14.96 0.93 -2.25
N LYS A 6 -15.20 2.10 -2.86
CA LYS A 6 -14.95 3.40 -2.22
C LYS A 6 -15.90 3.65 -1.05
N MET A 7 -17.18 3.30 -1.22
CA MET A 7 -18.17 3.38 -0.15
C MET A 7 -17.84 2.40 0.99
N ALA A 8 -17.45 1.17 0.66
CA ALA A 8 -16.97 0.19 1.64
C ALA A 8 -15.74 0.71 2.40
N TYR A 9 -14.79 1.35 1.72
CA TYR A 9 -13.62 1.94 2.35
C TYR A 9 -13.95 3.06 3.32
N ILE A 10 -14.75 4.04 2.90
CA ILE A 10 -15.15 5.16 3.75
C ILE A 10 -15.95 4.65 4.96
N TYR A 11 -16.84 3.69 4.74
CA TYR A 11 -17.65 3.09 5.80
C TYR A 11 -16.78 2.35 6.83
N THR A 12 -15.90 1.47 6.36
CA THR A 12 -15.03 0.68 7.23
C THR A 12 -13.99 1.53 7.95
N ALA A 13 -13.46 2.58 7.33
CA ALA A 13 -12.56 3.53 7.98
C ALA A 13 -13.26 4.39 9.06
N SER A 14 -14.55 4.69 8.91
CA SER A 14 -15.31 5.52 9.86
C SER A 14 -15.92 4.73 11.01
N HIS A 15 -16.37 3.50 10.77
CA HIS A 15 -17.09 2.69 11.76
C HIS A 15 -16.24 1.56 12.36
N GLY A 16 -15.07 1.25 11.79
CA GLY A 16 -14.19 0.19 12.27
C GLY A 16 -14.66 -1.24 11.96
N HIS A 17 -15.81 -1.41 11.30
CA HIS A 17 -16.37 -2.70 10.91
C HIS A 17 -16.52 -2.84 9.39
N PRO A 18 -16.47 -4.07 8.85
CA PRO A 18 -16.65 -4.33 7.42
C PRO A 18 -18.06 -3.91 6.97
N TYR A 19 -18.17 -3.40 5.74
CA TYR A 19 -19.46 -2.98 5.16
C TYR A 19 -20.38 -4.20 4.94
N PRO A 20 -21.46 -4.38 5.73
CA PRO A 20 -22.21 -5.64 5.80
C PRO A 20 -22.78 -6.12 4.45
N PRO A 21 -23.34 -5.26 3.58
CA PRO A 21 -23.89 -5.70 2.30
C PRO A 21 -22.85 -6.33 1.34
N LEU A 22 -21.56 -6.11 1.57
CA LEU A 22 -20.48 -6.58 0.70
C LEU A 22 -19.57 -7.61 1.39
N TYR A 23 -19.42 -7.53 2.71
CA TYR A 23 -18.56 -8.41 3.51
C TYR A 23 -19.20 -8.75 4.86
N ASP A 24 -19.80 -9.93 4.95
CA ASP A 24 -20.33 -10.49 6.21
C ASP A 24 -19.28 -11.33 6.94
N CYS A 25 -18.64 -10.75 7.94
CA CYS A 25 -17.59 -11.41 8.73
C CYS A 25 -18.10 -12.09 10.02
N SER A 26 -19.42 -12.11 10.24
CA SER A 26 -20.07 -12.58 11.47
C SER A 26 -20.08 -14.10 11.67
N ASN A 27 -19.68 -14.87 10.65
CA ASN A 27 -19.86 -16.32 10.63
C ASN A 27 -18.75 -17.12 11.32
N LYS A 28 -17.57 -16.52 11.54
CA LYS A 28 -16.37 -17.19 12.04
C LYS A 28 -15.60 -16.30 13.00
N THR A 29 -14.88 -16.93 13.93
CA THR A 29 -13.91 -16.24 14.80
C THR A 29 -12.63 -15.89 14.05
N MET A 30 -11.84 -14.96 14.59
CA MET A 30 -10.60 -14.46 13.95
C MET A 30 -9.61 -15.59 13.64
N GLU A 31 -9.48 -16.58 14.53
CA GLU A 31 -8.56 -17.72 14.34
C GLU A 31 -9.02 -18.66 13.22
N GLU A 32 -10.33 -18.91 13.13
CA GLU A 32 -10.90 -19.70 12.03
C GLU A 32 -10.77 -19.00 10.68
N TRP A 33 -10.77 -17.66 10.67
CA TRP A 33 -10.51 -16.88 9.46
C TRP A 33 -9.06 -17.03 8.99
N TYR A 34 -8.08 -17.02 9.90
CA TYR A 34 -6.68 -17.31 9.54
C TYR A 34 -6.49 -18.74 9.04
N ALA A 35 -7.18 -19.72 9.64
CA ALA A 35 -7.14 -21.11 9.19
C ALA A 35 -7.79 -21.33 7.81
N THR A 36 -8.68 -20.43 7.37
CA THR A 36 -9.31 -20.47 6.05
C THR A 36 -8.40 -19.89 4.96
N GLY A 37 -7.46 -19.01 5.33
CA GLY A 37 -6.57 -18.36 4.37
C GLY A 37 -5.55 -19.33 3.75
N SER A 38 -5.32 -19.18 2.43
CA SER A 38 -4.26 -19.91 1.73
C SER A 38 -2.90 -19.34 2.13
N VAL A 39 -2.10 -20.13 2.84
CA VAL A 39 -0.74 -19.74 3.24
C VAL A 39 0.25 -20.12 2.15
N GLU A 40 0.74 -19.12 1.42
CA GLU A 40 1.68 -19.28 0.32
C GLU A 40 3.09 -18.87 0.77
N TRP A 41 3.72 -19.71 1.60
CA TRP A 41 5.04 -19.47 2.19
C TRP A 41 6.12 -19.04 1.19
N PRO A 42 6.31 -19.71 0.03
CA PRO A 42 7.36 -19.35 -0.91
C PRO A 42 7.14 -17.97 -1.53
N LEU A 43 5.88 -17.65 -1.84
CA LEU A 43 5.49 -16.40 -2.47
C LEU A 43 5.64 -15.23 -1.48
N GLY A 44 5.18 -15.41 -0.24
CA GLY A 44 5.30 -14.42 0.82
C GLY A 44 6.76 -14.09 1.15
N LEU A 45 7.60 -15.12 1.27
CA LEU A 45 9.04 -14.94 1.52
C LEU A 45 9.74 -14.22 0.35
N TYR A 46 9.41 -14.58 -0.89
CA TYR A 46 9.96 -13.92 -2.07
C TYR A 46 9.62 -12.42 -2.09
N PHE A 47 8.36 -12.04 -1.84
CA PHE A 47 7.95 -10.63 -1.78
C PHE A 47 8.59 -9.87 -0.62
N LEU A 48 8.79 -10.53 0.52
CA LEU A 48 9.40 -9.89 1.68
C LEU A 48 10.89 -9.63 1.46
N VAL A 49 11.64 -10.61 0.95
CA VAL A 49 13.08 -10.48 0.68
C VAL A 49 13.34 -9.48 -0.44
N THR A 50 12.63 -9.60 -1.57
CA THR A 50 12.81 -8.67 -2.69
C THR A 50 12.36 -7.25 -2.34
N GLY A 51 11.27 -7.11 -1.58
CA GLY A 51 10.79 -5.82 -1.07
C GLY A 51 11.81 -5.11 -0.20
N ILE A 52 12.41 -5.81 0.78
CA ILE A 52 13.44 -5.24 1.66
C ILE A 52 14.68 -4.82 0.87
N LEU A 53 15.12 -5.63 -0.10
CA LEU A 53 16.26 -5.28 -0.96
C LEU A 53 16.00 -4.01 -1.78
N LEU A 54 14.81 -3.89 -2.37
CA LEU A 54 14.42 -2.70 -3.13
C LEU A 54 14.31 -1.46 -2.23
N GLU A 55 13.77 -1.60 -1.02
CA GLU A 55 13.67 -0.51 -0.04
C GLU A 55 15.05 0.05 0.31
N ILE A 56 16.04 -0.83 0.53
CA ILE A 56 17.43 -0.43 0.80
C ILE A 56 18.02 0.34 -0.38
N PHE A 57 17.83 -0.13 -1.61
CA PHE A 57 18.30 0.57 -2.80
C PHE A 57 17.62 1.95 -2.95
N TYR A 58 16.32 2.03 -2.73
CA TYR A 58 15.59 3.30 -2.73
C TYR A 58 16.13 4.28 -1.69
N CYS A 59 16.42 3.80 -0.46
CA CYS A 59 17.01 4.61 0.60
C CYS A 59 18.37 5.16 0.19
N PHE A 60 19.21 4.32 -0.41
CA PHE A 60 20.51 4.75 -0.96
C PHE A 60 20.35 5.84 -2.02
N CYS A 61 19.42 5.67 -2.95
CA CYS A 61 19.14 6.65 -4.01
C CYS A 61 18.70 8.00 -3.42
N MET A 62 17.79 7.99 -2.46
CA MET A 62 17.28 9.20 -1.81
C MET A 62 18.37 9.95 -1.04
N VAL A 63 19.20 9.23 -0.28
CA VAL A 63 20.34 9.82 0.44
C VAL A 63 21.35 10.45 -0.55
N SER A 64 21.62 9.77 -1.66
CA SER A 64 22.50 10.29 -2.72
C SER A 64 21.96 11.59 -3.33
N MET A 65 20.66 11.65 -3.62
CA MET A 65 20.02 12.85 -4.19
C MET A 65 20.09 14.05 -3.24
N VAL A 66 19.90 13.84 -1.93
CA VAL A 66 20.02 14.90 -0.92
C VAL A 66 21.47 15.40 -0.84
N LYS A 67 22.46 14.49 -0.86
CA LYS A 67 23.87 14.85 -0.75
C LYS A 67 24.41 15.66 -1.92
N GLN A 68 23.89 15.46 -3.13
CA GLN A 68 24.35 16.20 -4.32
C GLN A 68 23.71 17.60 -4.45
N GLU A 69 22.96 18.07 -3.44
CA GLU A 69 22.23 19.35 -3.46
C GLU A 69 21.32 19.54 -4.70
N LEU A 70 20.94 18.43 -5.36
CA LEU A 70 20.12 18.44 -6.58
C LEU A 70 18.72 19.04 -6.33
N LEU A 71 18.29 19.08 -5.06
CA LEU A 71 17.04 19.69 -4.60
C LEU A 71 16.96 21.21 -4.77
N LYS A 72 18.00 21.87 -5.30
CA LYS A 72 17.99 23.30 -5.61
C LYS A 72 16.94 23.66 -6.69
N THR A 73 16.65 22.75 -7.62
CA THR A 73 15.67 22.96 -8.69
C THR A 73 14.29 22.38 -8.31
N SER A 74 13.20 23.06 -8.67
CA SER A 74 11.81 22.62 -8.42
C SER A 74 11.51 21.21 -8.94
N CYS A 75 12.04 20.85 -10.11
CA CYS A 75 11.88 19.52 -10.72
C CYS A 75 12.43 18.39 -9.82
N TYR A 76 13.62 18.56 -9.26
CA TYR A 76 14.24 17.55 -8.39
C TYR A 76 13.50 17.39 -7.04
N LYS A 77 12.85 18.44 -6.53
CA LYS A 77 12.00 18.34 -5.34
C LYS A 77 10.78 17.44 -5.59
N ILE A 78 10.17 17.55 -6.77
CA ILE A 78 9.08 16.68 -7.18
C ILE A 78 9.59 15.25 -7.31
N MET A 79 10.73 15.03 -7.99
CA MET A 79 11.33 13.68 -8.10
C MET A 79 11.63 13.05 -6.74
N PHE A 80 12.11 13.82 -5.77
CA PHE A 80 12.34 13.33 -4.40
C PHE A 80 11.02 12.95 -3.70
N PHE A 81 9.99 13.78 -3.81
CA PHE A 81 8.68 13.47 -3.24
C PHE A 81 8.05 12.22 -3.88
N LEU A 82 8.20 12.08 -5.20
CA LEU A 82 7.78 10.88 -5.93
C LEU A 82 8.52 9.62 -5.44
N GLY A 83 9.84 9.71 -5.25
CA GLY A 83 10.64 8.60 -4.71
C GLY A 83 10.22 8.21 -3.28
N PHE A 84 9.89 9.20 -2.45
CA PHE A 84 9.36 8.95 -1.10
C PHE A 84 7.99 8.26 -1.12
N LEU A 85 7.09 8.67 -2.03
CA LEU A 85 5.81 7.99 -2.20
C LEU A 85 6.00 6.55 -2.69
N ASP A 86 6.98 6.29 -3.55
CA ASP A 86 7.26 4.96 -4.04
C ASP A 86 7.79 4.03 -2.94
N MET A 87 8.63 4.52 -2.03
CA MET A 87 9.02 3.79 -0.80
C MET A 87 7.79 3.39 0.03
N CYS A 88 6.91 4.36 0.33
CA CYS A 88 5.67 4.09 1.06
C CYS A 88 4.81 3.03 0.35
N SER A 89 4.72 3.09 -0.98
CA SER A 89 4.01 2.09 -1.78
C SER A 89 4.71 0.72 -1.80
N LEU A 90 6.04 0.66 -1.83
CA LEU A 90 6.81 -0.59 -1.77
C LEU A 90 6.65 -1.30 -0.42
N LEU A 91 6.71 -0.55 0.68
CA LEU A 91 6.47 -1.07 2.02
C LEU A 91 5.09 -1.72 2.14
N VAL A 92 4.06 -1.03 1.65
CA VAL A 92 2.68 -1.52 1.65
C VAL A 92 2.50 -2.73 0.72
N ASN A 93 2.96 -2.64 -0.52
CA ASN A 93 2.69 -3.65 -1.54
C ASN A 93 3.56 -4.91 -1.41
N SER A 94 4.79 -4.80 -0.92
CA SER A 94 5.73 -5.93 -0.87
C SER A 94 5.89 -6.47 0.55
N VAL A 95 6.23 -5.60 1.51
CA VAL A 95 6.52 -6.04 2.88
C VAL A 95 5.24 -6.43 3.61
N MET A 96 4.22 -5.58 3.59
CA MET A 96 2.95 -5.86 4.26
C MET A 96 2.21 -7.02 3.58
N THR A 97 2.12 -7.03 2.25
CA THR A 97 1.50 -8.13 1.50
C THR A 97 2.24 -9.45 1.72
N GLY A 98 3.58 -9.45 1.72
CA GLY A 98 4.38 -10.64 2.01
C GLY A 98 4.13 -11.18 3.42
N TYR A 99 4.03 -10.28 4.41
CA TYR A 99 3.65 -10.65 5.78
C TYR A 99 2.24 -11.26 5.85
N PHE A 100 1.26 -10.65 5.18
CA PHE A 100 -0.10 -11.17 5.13
C PHE A 100 -0.22 -12.50 4.38
N ALA A 101 0.61 -12.72 3.35
CA ALA A 101 0.67 -13.99 2.61
C ALA A 101 1.22 -15.14 3.47
N ILE A 102 2.14 -14.85 4.40
CA ILE A 102 2.65 -15.82 5.39
C ILE A 102 1.61 -16.09 6.47
N GLN A 103 0.88 -15.07 6.90
CA GLN A 103 -0.14 -15.22 7.95
C GLN A 103 -1.46 -15.83 7.42
N GLY A 104 -1.68 -15.86 6.09
CA GLY A 104 -2.96 -16.28 5.51
C GLY A 104 -4.10 -15.32 5.84
N ALA A 105 -3.81 -14.01 5.92
CA ALA A 105 -4.81 -13.03 6.31
C ALA A 105 -5.90 -12.87 5.23
N VAL A 106 -7.15 -12.93 5.66
CA VAL A 106 -8.34 -12.71 4.81
C VAL A 106 -8.98 -11.36 5.14
N PHE A 107 -9.87 -10.85 4.29
CA PHE A 107 -10.52 -9.54 4.49
C PHE A 107 -11.08 -9.33 5.90
N CYS A 108 -11.65 -10.37 6.50
CA CYS A 108 -12.28 -10.33 7.81
C CYS A 108 -11.30 -10.27 9.00
N THR A 109 -9.99 -10.52 8.82
CA THR A 109 -9.03 -10.47 9.93
C THR A 109 -8.63 -9.03 10.28
N ASN A 110 -8.42 -8.19 9.27
CA ASN A 110 -8.13 -6.77 9.45
C ASN A 110 -8.64 -5.97 8.23
N PRO A 111 -9.94 -5.66 8.18
CA PRO A 111 -10.56 -5.09 6.98
C PRO A 111 -10.06 -3.69 6.66
N VAL A 112 -9.75 -2.87 7.67
CA VAL A 112 -9.16 -1.54 7.47
C VAL A 112 -7.79 -1.65 6.81
N ILE A 113 -6.92 -2.53 7.32
CA ILE A 113 -5.55 -2.65 6.82
C ILE A 113 -5.57 -3.26 5.41
N LEU A 114 -6.28 -4.35 5.18
CA LEU A 114 -6.31 -4.96 3.84
C LEU A 114 -6.86 -4.02 2.76
N LEU A 115 -7.87 -3.21 3.11
CA LEU A 115 -8.49 -2.27 2.19
C LEU A 115 -7.63 -1.01 1.98
N THR A 116 -6.89 -0.55 3.00
CA THR A 116 -5.89 0.53 2.82
C THR A 116 -4.74 0.07 1.93
N LEU A 117 -4.21 -1.14 2.13
CA LEU A 117 -3.14 -1.69 1.28
C LEU A 117 -3.58 -1.75 -0.18
N GLY A 118 -4.79 -2.25 -0.44
CA GLY A 118 -5.36 -2.28 -1.80
C GLY A 118 -5.56 -0.89 -2.41
N ALA A 119 -5.95 0.11 -1.59
CA ALA A 119 -6.08 1.49 -2.03
C ALA A 119 -4.72 2.13 -2.37
N PHE A 120 -3.67 1.84 -1.60
CA PHE A 120 -2.30 2.29 -1.90
C PHE A 120 -1.75 1.63 -3.18
N GLY A 121 -2.09 0.36 -3.44
CA GLY A 121 -1.76 -0.32 -4.70
C GLY A 121 -2.43 0.32 -5.94
N CYS A 122 -3.69 0.75 -5.80
CA CYS A 122 -4.41 1.54 -6.81
C CYS A 122 -4.02 3.04 -6.81
N GLY A 123 -3.24 3.49 -5.84
CA GLY A 123 -2.88 4.87 -5.55
C GLY A 123 -1.99 5.55 -6.60
N LYS A 124 -1.64 4.87 -7.70
CA LYS A 124 -1.04 5.53 -8.88
C LYS A 124 -1.92 6.65 -9.45
N CYS A 125 -3.24 6.65 -9.15
CA CYS A 125 -4.14 7.75 -9.51
C CYS A 125 -3.96 9.03 -8.69
N SER A 126 -3.44 8.99 -7.46
CA SER A 126 -3.18 10.22 -6.67
C SER A 126 -1.99 11.02 -7.23
N LEU A 127 -1.07 10.32 -7.90
CA LEU A 127 0.04 10.93 -8.66
C LEU A 127 -0.45 11.75 -9.85
N CYS A 128 -1.51 11.25 -10.51
CA CYS A 128 -2.15 11.95 -11.62
C CYS A 128 -2.75 13.29 -11.18
N ILE A 129 -3.22 13.40 -9.92
CA ILE A 129 -3.79 14.65 -9.39
C ILE A 129 -2.68 15.66 -9.11
N LEU A 130 -1.57 15.25 -8.48
CA LEU A 130 -0.42 16.14 -8.21
C LEU A 130 0.27 16.62 -9.50
N LEU A 131 0.46 15.74 -10.49
CA LEU A 131 1.00 16.13 -11.80
C LEU A 131 0.03 17.03 -12.58
N LYS A 132 -1.29 16.84 -12.41
CA LYS A 132 -2.31 17.71 -13.02
C LYS A 132 -2.46 19.06 -12.33
N TYR A 133 -2.11 19.15 -11.04
CA TYR A 133 -2.14 20.38 -10.25
C TYR A 133 -0.80 21.12 -10.19
N THR A 134 0.19 20.73 -11.00
CA THR A 134 1.44 21.51 -11.17
C THR A 134 1.31 22.43 -12.39
N PRO A 135 0.82 23.67 -12.25
CA PRO A 135 0.87 24.66 -13.32
C PRO A 135 2.29 25.25 -13.38
N SER A 136 3.25 24.55 -13.97
CA SER A 136 4.50 25.12 -14.53
C SER A 136 5.57 24.05 -14.80
N VAL A 137 5.66 23.59 -16.04
CA VAL A 137 6.91 23.77 -16.79
C VAL A 137 6.48 24.27 -18.16
N GLN A 138 6.77 25.55 -18.37
CA GLN A 138 6.70 26.26 -19.63
C GLN A 138 7.87 25.82 -20.52
#